data_AF-A0A2J8L8V2-F1
#
_entry.id   AF-A0A2J8L8V2-F1
#
_cell.length_a   1.000
_cell.length_b   1.000
_cell.length_c   1.000
_cell.angle_alpha   90.00
_cell.angle_beta   90.00
_cell.angle_gamma   90.00
#
_symmetry.space_group_name_H-M   'P 1'
#
loop_
_entity.id
_entity.type
_entity.pdbx_description
1 polymer ?
#
loop_
_entity_poly.entity_id
_entity_poly.type
_entity_poly.pdbx_seq_one_letter_code
_entity_poly.pdbx_strand_id
1 'polypeptide(L)'
;MLRECIRHEPLAKIILFSNQFRDFFKYVELSTFDIASDAFATFKDLLTRHKVLVADFLEQNYDTIFEDYEKLLQSENYVTKRQSLKLLGELILDRHNFAIMTKYISKPENLKLMMNLLRDKSPNIQFEAFHVFKVFVASPHKTQPIVEILLKNQPKLIEFLSSFQKERTDDEQFADEKNYLIKQIRDLKKTAP
;
A
#
# COMPACT_ATOMS: atom_id res chain seq x y z
N MET A 1 -17.94 21.04 1.28
CA MET A 1 -19.10 20.63 2.11
C MET A 1 -18.93 19.20 2.64
N LEU A 2 -18.85 18.17 1.78
CA LEU A 2 -18.72 16.77 2.25
C LEU A 2 -17.52 16.53 3.18
N ARG A 3 -16.35 17.10 2.85
CA ARG A 3 -15.16 17.03 3.71
C ARG A 3 -15.35 17.65 5.10
N GLU A 4 -16.22 18.64 5.25
CA GLU A 4 -16.55 19.18 6.59
C GLU A 4 -17.47 18.22 7.35
N CYS A 5 -18.42 17.58 6.68
CA CYS A 5 -19.28 16.56 7.30
C CYS A 5 -18.46 15.39 7.87
N ILE A 6 -17.51 14.86 7.08
CA ILE A 6 -16.71 13.69 7.51
C ILE A 6 -15.73 14.02 8.65
N ARG A 7 -15.57 15.29 9.04
CA ARG A 7 -14.85 15.63 10.29
C ARG A 7 -15.57 15.10 11.52
N HIS A 8 -16.88 14.86 11.42
CA HIS A 8 -17.70 14.25 12.46
C HIS A 8 -17.83 12.75 12.20
N GLU A 9 -17.37 11.94 13.16
CA GLU A 9 -17.34 10.47 13.05
C GLU A 9 -18.69 9.84 12.67
N PRO A 10 -19.85 10.26 13.24
CA PRO A 10 -21.14 9.68 12.85
C PRO A 10 -21.48 9.88 11.37
N LEU A 11 -21.12 11.03 10.80
CA LEU A 11 -21.37 11.33 9.39
C LEU A 11 -20.40 10.57 8.48
N ALA A 12 -19.13 10.46 8.89
CA ALA A 12 -18.16 9.62 8.20
C ALA A 12 -18.60 8.15 8.18
N LYS A 13 -19.14 7.64 9.29
CA LYS A 13 -19.67 6.27 9.40
C LYS A 13 -20.82 6.02 8.43
N ILE A 14 -21.77 6.95 8.33
CA ILE A 14 -22.89 6.84 7.38
C ILE A 14 -22.36 6.70 5.95
N ILE A 15 -21.35 7.49 5.58
CA ILE A 15 -20.77 7.46 4.23
C ILE A 15 -19.97 6.17 4.01
N LEU A 16 -19.04 5.82 4.90
CA LEU A 16 -18.19 4.63 4.77
C LEU A 16 -19.00 3.35 4.61
N PHE A 17 -20.04 3.17 5.42
CA PHE A 17 -20.88 1.97 5.40
C PHE A 17 -22.03 2.04 4.38
N SER A 18 -22.07 3.08 3.54
CA SER A 18 -23.05 3.19 2.45
C SER A 18 -22.57 2.48 1.19
N ASN A 19 -23.52 2.02 0.37
CA ASN A 19 -23.20 1.48 -0.96
C ASN A 19 -22.51 2.52 -1.85
N GLN A 20 -22.81 3.81 -1.64
CA GLN A 20 -22.26 4.94 -2.40
C GLN A 20 -20.78 5.18 -2.10
N PHE A 21 -20.22 4.65 -1.01
CA PHE A 21 -18.78 4.73 -0.77
C PHE A 21 -17.97 4.14 -1.93
N ARG A 22 -18.46 3.05 -2.53
CA ARG A 22 -17.76 2.40 -3.66
C ARG A 22 -17.72 3.26 -4.92
N ASP A 23 -18.55 4.29 -5.03
CA ASP A 23 -18.46 5.20 -6.17
C ASP A 23 -17.18 6.05 -6.14
N PHE A 24 -16.51 6.21 -4.99
CA PHE A 24 -15.20 6.85 -4.94
C PHE A 24 -14.16 6.15 -5.82
N PHE A 25 -14.20 4.82 -5.96
CA PHE A 25 -13.28 4.09 -6.87
C PHE A 25 -13.48 4.50 -8.34
N LYS A 26 -14.67 4.98 -8.71
CA LYS A 26 -14.94 5.54 -10.04
C LYS A 26 -14.56 7.02 -10.08
N TYR A 27 -14.89 7.78 -9.04
CA TYR A 27 -14.67 9.23 -9.00
C TYR A 27 -13.19 9.59 -9.05
N VAL A 28 -12.32 8.81 -8.42
CA VAL A 28 -10.86 9.03 -8.46
C VAL A 28 -10.22 8.67 -9.81
N GLU A 29 -10.95 8.01 -10.70
CA GLU A 29 -10.52 7.63 -12.05
C GLU A 29 -11.15 8.52 -13.14
N LEU A 30 -11.86 9.59 -12.76
CA LEU A 30 -12.43 10.52 -13.72
C LEU A 30 -11.32 11.20 -14.54
N SER A 31 -11.59 11.43 -15.83
CA SER A 31 -10.65 12.09 -16.74
C SER A 31 -10.40 13.57 -16.39
N THR A 32 -11.34 14.20 -15.68
CA THR A 32 -11.20 15.58 -15.20
C THR A 32 -10.34 15.60 -13.94
N PHE A 33 -9.09 16.01 -14.08
CA PHE A 33 -8.07 16.00 -13.03
C PHE A 33 -8.51 16.67 -11.72
N ASP A 34 -9.09 17.86 -11.78
CA ASP A 34 -9.49 18.61 -10.57
C ASP A 34 -10.56 17.86 -9.77
N ILE A 35 -11.52 17.25 -10.47
CA ILE A 35 -12.61 16.47 -9.85
C ILE A 35 -12.04 15.18 -9.25
N ALA A 36 -11.22 14.44 -10.01
CA ALA A 36 -10.60 13.20 -9.54
C ALA A 36 -9.70 13.44 -8.32
N SER A 37 -8.93 14.52 -8.32
CA SER A 37 -8.05 14.90 -7.21
C SER A 37 -8.85 15.31 -5.96
N ASP A 38 -9.93 16.07 -6.11
CA ASP A 38 -10.82 16.44 -5.01
C ASP A 38 -11.57 15.23 -4.43
N ALA A 39 -12.01 14.32 -5.31
CA ALA A 39 -12.59 13.04 -4.91
C ALA A 39 -11.58 12.19 -4.14
N PHE A 40 -10.33 12.12 -4.59
CA PHE A 40 -9.27 11.38 -3.92
C PHE A 40 -8.95 11.96 -2.54
N ALA A 41 -8.92 13.29 -2.41
CA ALA A 41 -8.72 13.95 -1.11
C ALA A 41 -9.83 13.55 -0.11
N THR A 42 -11.08 13.49 -0.57
CA THR A 42 -12.22 13.05 0.25
C THR A 42 -12.16 11.56 0.58
N PHE A 43 -11.82 10.72 -0.39
CA PHE A 43 -11.63 9.28 -0.23
C PHE A 43 -10.54 8.97 0.80
N LYS A 44 -9.39 9.64 0.68
CA LYS A 44 -8.29 9.56 1.65
C LYS A 44 -8.74 9.99 3.04
N ASP A 45 -9.44 11.11 3.17
CA ASP A 45 -9.87 11.63 4.47
C ASP A 45 -10.84 10.66 5.17
N LEU A 46 -11.80 10.10 4.43
CA LEU A 46 -12.69 9.02 4.91
C LEU A 46 -11.91 7.80 5.42
N LEU A 47 -10.86 7.40 4.72
CA LEU A 47 -10.05 6.22 5.03
C LEU A 47 -8.93 6.49 6.04
N THR A 48 -8.72 7.71 6.54
CA THR A 48 -7.57 7.99 7.41
C THR A 48 -7.87 8.84 8.64
N ARG A 49 -9.02 9.53 8.70
CA ARG A 49 -9.34 10.42 9.81
C ARG A 49 -9.73 9.69 11.09
N HIS A 50 -10.79 8.88 11.02
CA HIS A 50 -11.38 8.21 12.20
C HIS A 50 -10.83 6.79 12.31
N LYS A 51 -9.64 6.67 12.92
CA LYS A 51 -8.81 5.45 12.86
C LYS A 51 -9.54 4.15 13.25
N VAL A 52 -10.27 4.18 14.37
CA VAL A 52 -11.00 3.01 14.88
C VAL A 52 -12.14 2.63 13.95
N LEU A 53 -12.93 3.61 13.50
CA LEU A 53 -14.02 3.41 12.54
C LEU A 53 -13.53 2.84 11.21
N VAL A 54 -12.41 3.36 10.69
CA VAL A 54 -11.80 2.88 9.44
C VAL A 54 -11.31 1.45 9.59
N ALA A 55 -10.62 1.13 10.69
CA ALA A 55 -10.13 -0.22 10.94
C ALA A 55 -11.29 -1.24 10.95
N ASP A 56 -12.36 -0.92 11.69
CA ASP A 56 -13.58 -1.73 11.75
C ASP A 56 -14.23 -1.91 10.36
N PHE A 57 -14.35 -0.81 9.60
CA PHE A 57 -14.87 -0.85 8.23
C PHE A 57 -14.03 -1.73 7.30
N LEU A 58 -12.70 -1.55 7.29
CA LEU A 58 -11.80 -2.29 6.41
C LEU A 58 -11.71 -3.77 6.78
N GLU A 59 -11.80 -4.12 8.07
CA GLU A 59 -11.81 -5.51 8.51
C GLU A 59 -13.09 -6.23 8.06
N GLN A 60 -14.27 -5.61 8.25
CA GLN A 60 -15.56 -6.17 7.84
C GLN A 60 -15.71 -6.29 6.32
N ASN A 61 -15.10 -5.38 5.55
CA ASN A 61 -15.30 -5.28 4.10
C ASN A 61 -14.02 -5.59 3.29
N TYR A 62 -13.05 -6.27 3.91
CA TYR A 62 -11.69 -6.40 3.38
C TYR A 62 -11.66 -6.87 1.92
N ASP A 63 -12.29 -8.00 1.62
CA ASP A 63 -12.10 -8.63 0.31
C ASP A 63 -12.70 -7.78 -0.81
N THR A 64 -13.88 -7.19 -0.61
CA THR A 64 -14.50 -6.29 -1.58
C THR A 64 -13.72 -4.98 -1.76
N ILE A 65 -13.27 -4.37 -0.65
CA ILE A 65 -12.54 -3.09 -0.72
C ILE A 65 -11.18 -3.27 -1.38
N PHE A 66 -10.42 -4.30 -1.01
CA PHE A 66 -9.09 -4.50 -1.57
C PHE A 66 -9.11 -5.04 -3.01
N GLU A 67 -10.18 -5.72 -3.43
CA GLU A 67 -10.40 -6.06 -4.85
C GLU A 67 -10.55 -4.81 -5.72
N ASP A 68 -11.33 -3.82 -5.27
CA ASP A 68 -11.43 -2.54 -6.00
C ASP A 68 -10.16 -1.70 -5.86
N TYR A 69 -9.50 -1.73 -4.70
CA TYR A 69 -8.27 -0.98 -4.46
C TYR A 69 -7.12 -1.47 -5.35
N GLU A 70 -7.04 -2.77 -5.63
CA GLU A 70 -6.04 -3.34 -6.55
C GLU A 70 -6.12 -2.72 -7.95
N LYS A 71 -7.33 -2.40 -8.42
CA LYS A 71 -7.55 -1.72 -9.71
C LYS A 71 -6.92 -0.33 -9.73
N LEU A 72 -6.99 0.41 -8.62
CA LEU A 72 -6.35 1.72 -8.50
C LEU A 72 -4.81 1.64 -8.56
N LEU A 73 -4.24 0.58 -7.99
CA LEU A 73 -2.78 0.33 -8.04
C LEU A 73 -2.28 -0.01 -9.44
N GLN A 74 -3.19 -0.41 -10.34
CA GLN A 74 -2.93 -0.73 -11.74
C GLN A 74 -3.48 0.34 -12.70
N SER A 75 -3.92 1.48 -12.18
CA SER A 75 -4.46 2.57 -12.99
C SER A 75 -3.45 3.10 -14.01
N GLU A 76 -3.94 3.39 -15.23
CA GLU A 76 -3.17 4.11 -16.25
C GLU A 76 -3.00 5.60 -15.89
N ASN A 77 -3.85 6.13 -15.00
CA ASN A 77 -3.70 7.47 -14.46
C ASN A 77 -2.55 7.50 -13.45
N TYR A 78 -1.44 8.13 -13.84
CA TYR A 78 -0.24 8.28 -13.01
C TYR A 78 -0.55 8.83 -11.60
N VAL A 79 -1.40 9.85 -11.51
CA VAL A 79 -1.69 10.52 -10.23
C VAL A 79 -2.49 9.58 -9.34
N THR A 80 -3.54 8.96 -9.87
CA THR A 80 -4.38 8.01 -9.12
C THR A 80 -3.55 6.81 -8.67
N LYS A 81 -2.74 6.22 -9.55
CA LYS A 81 -1.84 5.11 -9.23
C LYS A 81 -0.87 5.47 -8.11
N ARG A 82 -0.17 6.60 -8.22
CA ARG A 82 0.80 7.06 -7.21
C ARG A 82 0.14 7.35 -5.87
N GLN A 83 -0.95 8.11 -5.86
CA GLN A 83 -1.62 8.49 -4.61
C GLN A 83 -2.27 7.28 -3.92
N SER A 84 -2.80 6.32 -4.68
CA SER A 84 -3.34 5.07 -4.14
C SER A 84 -2.24 4.22 -3.51
N LEU A 85 -1.07 4.13 -4.15
CA LEU A 85 0.06 3.38 -3.58
C LEU A 85 0.60 4.01 -2.30
N LYS A 86 0.68 5.35 -2.26
CA LYS A 86 1.02 6.09 -1.04
C LYS A 86 0.01 5.86 0.07
N LEU A 87 -1.28 5.98 -0.23
CA LEU A 87 -2.36 5.76 0.73
C LEU A 87 -2.38 4.31 1.25
N LEU A 88 -2.12 3.32 0.39
CA LEU A 88 -1.96 1.93 0.82
C LEU A 88 -0.85 1.80 1.88
N GLY A 89 0.32 2.42 1.64
CA GLY A 89 1.42 2.46 2.61
C GLY A 89 0.99 3.08 3.95
N GLU A 90 0.28 4.21 3.92
CA GLU A 90 -0.27 4.85 5.12
C GLU A 90 -1.25 3.94 5.87
N LEU A 91 -2.14 3.23 5.14
CA LEU A 91 -3.15 2.35 5.73
C LEU A 91 -2.52 1.14 6.42
N ILE A 92 -1.59 0.44 5.77
CA ILE A 92 -1.01 -0.79 6.32
C ILE A 92 0.01 -0.52 7.43
N LEU A 93 0.59 0.68 7.50
CA LEU A 93 1.52 1.07 8.57
C LEU A 93 0.79 1.64 9.80
N ASP A 94 -0.51 1.93 9.70
CA ASP A 94 -1.29 2.41 10.83
C ASP A 94 -1.52 1.28 11.85
N ARG A 95 -1.20 1.55 13.12
CA ARG A 95 -1.32 0.56 14.20
C ARG A 95 -2.73 0.01 14.40
N HIS A 96 -3.77 0.78 14.07
CA HIS A 96 -5.16 0.32 14.19
C HIS A 96 -5.52 -0.69 13.11
N ASN A 97 -4.76 -0.70 12.00
CA ASN A 97 -4.96 -1.58 10.86
C ASN A 97 -4.07 -2.83 10.90
N PHE A 98 -3.58 -3.24 12.08
CA PHE A 98 -2.68 -4.39 12.19
C PHE A 98 -3.26 -5.67 11.55
N ALA A 99 -4.54 -5.98 11.80
CA ALA A 99 -5.21 -7.14 11.20
C ALA A 99 -5.26 -7.05 9.66
N ILE A 100 -5.57 -5.86 9.13
CA ILE A 100 -5.59 -5.57 7.70
C ILE A 100 -4.19 -5.72 7.09
N MET A 101 -3.17 -5.14 7.73
CA MET A 101 -1.76 -5.27 7.33
C MET A 101 -1.35 -6.73 7.26
N THR A 102 -1.60 -7.51 8.32
CA THR A 102 -1.25 -8.94 8.38
C THR A 102 -1.92 -9.73 7.26
N LYS A 103 -3.22 -9.50 7.00
CA LYS A 103 -3.94 -10.14 5.89
C LYS A 103 -3.43 -9.69 4.52
N TYR A 104 -2.99 -8.43 4.39
CA TYR A 104 -2.44 -7.91 3.13
C TYR A 104 -1.09 -8.53 2.81
N ILE A 105 -0.17 -8.57 3.77
CA ILE A 105 1.19 -9.05 3.54
C ILE A 105 1.31 -10.58 3.47
N SER A 106 0.26 -11.31 3.84
CA SER A 106 0.23 -12.77 3.70
C SER A 106 -0.13 -13.25 2.29
N LYS A 107 -0.65 -12.38 1.41
CA LYS A 107 -1.10 -12.73 0.05
C LYS A 107 0.05 -12.65 -0.96
N PRO A 108 0.40 -13.76 -1.67
CA PRO A 108 1.47 -13.78 -2.67
C PRO A 108 1.28 -12.80 -3.83
N GLU A 109 0.05 -12.60 -4.30
CA GLU A 109 -0.23 -11.69 -5.41
C GLU A 109 0.08 -10.24 -5.06
N ASN A 110 -0.19 -9.83 -3.80
CA ASN A 110 0.17 -8.49 -3.33
C ASN A 110 1.70 -8.29 -3.34
N LEU A 111 2.48 -9.29 -2.91
CA LEU A 111 3.94 -9.20 -2.99
C LEU A 111 4.43 -9.09 -4.44
N LYS A 112 3.89 -9.91 -5.35
CA LYS A 112 4.24 -9.86 -6.77
C LYS A 112 3.91 -8.50 -7.38
N LEU A 113 2.75 -7.94 -7.05
CA LEU A 113 2.35 -6.60 -7.50
C LEU A 113 3.36 -5.55 -7.03
N MET A 114 3.73 -5.54 -5.74
CA MET A 114 4.74 -4.61 -5.23
C MET A 114 6.11 -4.79 -5.90
N MET A 115 6.54 -6.04 -6.10
CA MET A 115 7.80 -6.33 -6.79
C MET A 115 7.80 -5.86 -8.26
N ASN A 116 6.65 -5.92 -8.94
CA ASN A 116 6.51 -5.37 -10.29
C ASN A 116 6.52 -3.83 -10.27
N LEU A 117 5.85 -3.20 -9.29
CA LEU A 117 5.83 -1.74 -9.14
C LEU A 117 7.18 -1.14 -8.76
N LEU A 118 8.06 -1.89 -8.07
CA LEU A 118 9.46 -1.50 -7.88
C LEU A 118 10.21 -1.31 -9.22
N ARG A 119 9.71 -1.90 -10.31
CA ARG A 119 10.28 -1.79 -11.66
C ARG A 119 9.46 -0.89 -12.59
N ASP A 120 8.52 -0.12 -12.05
CA ASP A 120 7.71 0.82 -12.82
C ASP A 120 8.60 1.89 -13.50
N LYS A 121 8.16 2.46 -14.62
CA LYS A 121 8.90 3.52 -15.33
C LYS A 121 9.07 4.80 -14.50
N SER A 122 8.20 5.05 -13.52
CA SER A 122 8.23 6.25 -12.69
C SER A 122 9.00 6.01 -11.38
N PRO A 123 10.10 6.75 -11.11
CA PRO A 123 10.82 6.68 -9.84
C PRO A 123 9.93 6.96 -8.62
N ASN A 124 8.92 7.81 -8.76
CA ASN A 124 8.00 8.10 -7.66
C ASN A 124 7.07 6.91 -7.35
N ILE A 125 6.61 6.17 -8.36
CA ILE A 125 5.82 4.95 -8.13
C ILE A 125 6.68 3.88 -7.49
N GLN A 126 7.90 3.68 -8.00
CA GLN A 126 8.86 2.75 -7.43
C GLN A 126 9.12 3.03 -5.94
N PHE A 127 9.24 4.32 -5.57
CA PHE A 127 9.51 4.73 -4.19
C PHE A 127 8.32 4.43 -3.25
N GLU A 128 7.09 4.73 -3.67
CA GLU A 128 5.91 4.35 -2.88
C GLU A 128 5.75 2.82 -2.80
N ALA A 129 6.09 2.09 -3.87
CA ALA A 129 6.10 0.62 -3.87
C ALA A 129 7.12 0.05 -2.87
N PHE A 130 8.28 0.69 -2.74
CA PHE A 130 9.31 0.33 -1.78
C PHE A 130 8.79 0.39 -0.34
N HIS A 131 8.03 1.44 0.02
CA HIS A 131 7.47 1.54 1.37
C HIS A 131 6.50 0.42 1.71
N VAL A 132 5.73 -0.07 0.73
CA VAL A 132 4.84 -1.22 0.92
C VAL A 132 5.64 -2.54 0.92
N PHE A 133 6.55 -2.72 -0.04
CA PHE A 133 7.42 -3.91 -0.14
C PHE A 133 8.24 -4.14 1.14
N LYS A 134 8.73 -3.07 1.76
CA LYS A 134 9.43 -3.08 3.05
C LYS A 134 8.66 -3.86 4.12
N VAL A 135 7.33 -3.70 4.18
CA VAL A 135 6.49 -4.34 5.21
C VAL A 135 6.47 -5.86 5.05
N PHE A 136 6.44 -6.37 3.82
CA PHE A 136 6.53 -7.81 3.54
C PHE A 136 7.84 -8.41 4.05
N VAL A 137 8.96 -7.73 3.80
CA VAL A 137 10.30 -8.20 4.16
C VAL A 137 10.56 -8.02 5.66
N ALA A 138 10.07 -6.94 6.26
CA ALA A 138 10.24 -6.65 7.69
C ALA A 138 9.34 -7.52 8.59
N SER A 139 8.30 -8.16 8.05
CA SER A 139 7.39 -9.00 8.83
C SER A 139 8.14 -10.15 9.53
N PRO A 140 8.01 -10.31 10.86
CA PRO A 140 8.63 -11.42 11.58
C PRO A 140 7.97 -12.76 11.27
N HIS A 141 6.69 -12.76 10.88
CA HIS A 141 5.87 -13.94 10.62
C HIS A 141 5.43 -13.99 9.17
N LYS A 142 6.39 -14.29 8.27
CA LYS A 142 6.10 -14.46 6.84
C LYS A 142 5.44 -15.81 6.60
N THR A 143 4.41 -15.84 5.76
CA THR A 143 3.82 -17.11 5.32
C THR A 143 4.77 -17.85 4.37
N GLN A 144 4.65 -19.18 4.31
CA GLN A 144 5.52 -20.01 3.47
C GLN A 144 5.55 -19.56 1.99
N PRO A 145 4.41 -19.24 1.34
CA PRO A 145 4.42 -18.73 -0.04
C PRO A 145 5.20 -17.41 -0.21
N ILE A 146 5.17 -16.53 0.79
CA ILE A 146 5.91 -15.26 0.78
C ILE A 146 7.42 -15.52 0.88
N VAL A 147 7.82 -16.40 1.80
CA VAL A 147 9.23 -16.82 1.95
C VAL A 147 9.75 -17.44 0.65
N GLU A 148 8.97 -18.30 0.00
CA GLU A 148 9.35 -18.95 -1.25
C GLU A 148 9.58 -17.95 -2.39
N ILE A 149 8.71 -16.95 -2.53
CA ILE A 149 8.88 -15.89 -3.54
C ILE A 149 10.16 -15.09 -3.27
N LEU A 150 10.39 -14.69 -2.01
CA LEU A 150 11.58 -13.92 -1.64
C LEU A 150 12.87 -14.73 -1.86
N LEU A 151 12.90 -16.01 -1.45
CA LEU A 151 14.04 -16.90 -1.65
C LEU A 151 14.32 -17.16 -3.14
N LYS A 152 13.28 -17.42 -3.94
CA LYS A 152 13.41 -17.64 -5.39
C LYS A 152 14.02 -16.44 -6.11
N ASN A 153 13.79 -15.22 -5.59
CA ASN A 153 14.29 -13.97 -6.17
C ASN A 153 15.44 -13.36 -5.37
N GLN A 154 15.98 -14.04 -4.35
CA GLN A 154 16.89 -13.47 -3.35
C GLN A 154 18.14 -12.81 -3.97
N PRO A 155 18.90 -13.47 -4.88
CA PRO A 155 20.09 -12.83 -5.47
C PRO A 155 19.73 -11.56 -6.25
N LYS A 156 18.68 -11.63 -7.06
CA LYS A 156 18.20 -10.50 -7.88
C LYS A 156 17.67 -9.34 -7.04
N LEU A 157 16.97 -9.64 -5.95
CA LEU A 157 16.46 -8.63 -5.02
C LEU A 157 17.60 -7.89 -4.31
N ILE A 158 18.63 -8.61 -3.86
CA ILE A 158 19.80 -7.99 -3.22
C ILE A 158 20.54 -7.08 -4.20
N GLU A 159 20.78 -7.54 -5.42
CA GLU A 159 21.43 -6.75 -6.48
C GLU A 159 20.59 -5.51 -6.85
N PHE A 160 19.29 -5.69 -7.04
CA PHE A 160 18.34 -4.62 -7.35
C PHE A 160 18.34 -3.57 -6.25
N LEU A 161 18.12 -3.96 -4.99
CA LEU A 161 18.09 -3.03 -3.85
C LEU A 161 19.43 -2.31 -3.66
N SER A 162 20.56 -2.95 -3.97
CA SER A 162 21.87 -2.31 -3.86
C SER A 162 22.03 -1.13 -4.82
N SER A 163 21.33 -1.14 -5.96
CA SER A 163 21.34 -0.07 -6.97
C SER A 163 20.08 0.80 -7.01
N PHE A 164 19.05 0.43 -6.25
CA PHE A 164 17.76 1.13 -6.23
C PHE A 164 17.89 2.58 -5.72
N GLN A 165 17.46 3.52 -6.57
CA GLN A 165 17.39 4.97 -6.38
C GLN A 165 18.61 5.57 -5.65
N LYS A 166 19.81 5.26 -6.13
CA LYS A 166 21.09 5.74 -5.56
C LYS A 166 21.24 7.25 -5.57
N GLU A 167 20.52 7.94 -6.45
CA GLU A 167 20.49 9.39 -6.59
C GLU A 167 19.88 10.12 -5.38
N ARG A 168 19.10 9.42 -4.54
CA ARG A 168 18.53 9.96 -3.29
C ARG A 168 19.54 9.90 -2.13
N THR A 169 20.62 10.67 -2.25
CA THR A 169 21.72 10.66 -1.26
C THR A 169 21.44 11.47 0.00
N ASP A 170 20.42 12.31 -0.02
CA ASP A 170 19.97 13.20 1.07
C ASP A 170 18.98 12.54 2.04
N ASP A 171 18.49 11.34 1.72
CA ASP A 171 17.55 10.57 2.53
C ASP A 171 18.27 9.43 3.28
N GLU A 172 18.87 9.77 4.43
CA GLU A 172 19.58 8.80 5.28
C GLU A 172 18.65 7.67 5.75
N GLN A 173 17.39 7.98 6.08
CA GLN A 173 16.40 6.99 6.50
C GLN A 173 16.18 5.96 5.39
N PHE A 174 16.01 6.39 4.14
CA PHE A 174 15.85 5.49 3.01
C PHE A 174 17.09 4.60 2.80
N ALA A 175 18.30 5.13 2.96
CA ALA A 175 19.53 4.36 2.86
C ALA A 175 19.60 3.25 3.93
N ASP A 176 19.24 3.57 5.17
CA ASP A 176 19.18 2.63 6.29
C ASP A 176 18.11 1.55 6.07
N GLU A 177 16.91 1.94 5.64
CA GLU A 177 15.84 0.99 5.30
C GLU A 177 16.29 0.02 4.20
N LYS A 178 16.97 0.52 3.16
CA LYS A 178 17.48 -0.32 2.06
C LYS A 178 18.53 -1.32 2.54
N ASN A 179 19.48 -0.87 3.36
CA ASN A 179 20.51 -1.73 3.95
C ASN A 179 19.88 -2.79 4.88
N TYR A 180 18.89 -2.40 5.68
CA TYR A 180 18.11 -3.31 6.52
C TYR A 180 17.41 -4.38 5.68
N LEU A 181 16.72 -3.99 4.60
CA LEU A 181 16.03 -4.94 3.72
C LEU A 181 17.00 -5.91 3.03
N ILE A 182 18.15 -5.42 2.54
CA ILE A 182 19.18 -6.28 1.95
C ILE A 182 19.67 -7.32 2.96
N LYS A 183 19.91 -6.91 4.21
CA LYS A 183 20.31 -7.82 5.28
C LYS A 183 19.22 -8.85 5.57
N GLN A 184 17.97 -8.41 5.75
CA GLN A 184 16.83 -9.31 5.99
C GLN A 184 16.68 -10.35 4.86
N ILE A 185 16.77 -9.92 3.60
CA ILE A 185 16.65 -10.81 2.45
C ILE A 185 17.82 -11.78 2.38
N ARG A 186 19.05 -11.34 2.66
CA ARG A 186 20.24 -12.21 2.70
C ARG A 186 20.15 -13.28 3.79
N ASP A 187 19.62 -12.89 4.95
CA ASP A 187 19.49 -13.77 6.11
C ASP A 187 18.25 -14.69 6.04
N LEU A 188 17.38 -14.52 5.03
CA LEU A 188 16.29 -15.46 4.76
C LEU A 188 16.85 -16.86 4.50
N LYS A 189 16.41 -17.82 5.32
CA LYS A 189 16.69 -19.23 5.17
C LYS A 189 15.38 -19.98 4.91
N LYS A 190 15.48 -21.13 4.26
CA LYS A 190 14.35 -22.08 4.24
C LYS A 190 14.12 -22.51 5.69
N THR A 191 12.97 -22.16 6.25
CA THR A 191 12.47 -22.85 7.45
C THR A 191 12.31 -24.32 7.09
N ALA A 192 12.93 -25.20 7.89
CA ALA A 192 12.74 -26.63 7.73
C ALA A 192 11.24 -26.96 7.88
N PRO A 193 10.71 -27.91 7.09
CA PRO A 193 9.31 -28.31 7.15
C PRO A 193 8.93 -28.88 8.54
#